data_AF-X1JBF3-F1
#
_entry.id   AF-X1JBF3-F1
#
_cell.length_a   1.000
_cell.length_b   1.000
_cell.length_c   1.000
_cell.angle_alpha   90.00
_cell.angle_beta   90.00
_cell.angle_gamma   90.00
#
_symmetry.space_group_name_H-M   'P 1'
#
loop_
_entity.id
_entity.type
_entity.pdbx_description
1 polymer ?
#
loop_
_entity_poly.entity_id
_entity_poly.type
_entity_poly.pdbx_seq_one_letter_code
_entity_poly.pdbx_strand_id
1 'polypeptide(L)'
;FIPHKKESIVLPRSSPGLQLLQRLRDEAHRFALGYHQRIRKRQTFASALDTIPGIGPKRKRALLRHFGSVKAIREASIEELATAKGMTRSLAQKIKQYL
;
A
#
# COMPACT_ATOMS: atom_id res chain seq x y z
N PHE A 1 -12.95 16.23 -29.64
CA PHE A 1 -12.26 16.24 -30.94
C PHE A 1 -13.27 16.68 -31.97
N ILE A 2 -12.97 17.70 -32.77
CA ILE A 2 -13.80 18.10 -33.91
C ILE A 2 -12.98 17.74 -35.16
N PRO A 3 -13.48 16.86 -36.04
CA PRO A 3 -12.80 16.55 -37.29
C PRO A 3 -12.40 17.82 -38.04
N HIS A 4 -11.19 17.84 -38.59
CA HIS A 4 -10.63 18.95 -39.36
C HIS A 4 -10.34 20.26 -38.59
N LYS A 5 -10.48 20.29 -37.26
CA LYS A 5 -9.97 21.38 -36.42
C LYS A 5 -8.82 20.91 -35.54
N LYS A 6 -7.66 21.57 -35.68
CA LYS A 6 -6.45 21.30 -34.89
C LYS A 6 -6.51 21.87 -33.46
N GLU A 7 -7.34 22.88 -33.24
CA GLU A 7 -7.45 23.56 -31.95
C GLU A 7 -8.15 22.69 -30.90
N SER A 8 -7.71 22.83 -29.66
CA SER A 8 -8.34 22.17 -28.52
C SER A 8 -9.71 22.80 -28.22
N ILE A 9 -10.64 21.97 -27.77
CA ILE A 9 -11.95 22.44 -27.33
C ILE A 9 -11.79 22.98 -25.91
N VAL A 10 -11.92 24.29 -25.76
CA VAL A 10 -11.92 24.94 -24.45
C VAL A 10 -13.35 24.97 -23.93
N LEU A 11 -13.64 24.16 -22.92
CA LEU A 11 -14.93 24.16 -22.25
C LEU A 11 -14.96 25.23 -21.13
N PRO A 12 -16.08 25.97 -20.95
CA PRO A 12 -16.25 26.84 -19.80
C PRO A 12 -16.11 26.06 -18.49
N ARG A 13 -15.57 26.69 -17.45
CA ARG A 13 -15.34 26.03 -16.15
C ARG A 13 -16.63 25.53 -15.48
N SER A 14 -17.75 26.20 -15.74
CA SER A 14 -19.08 25.84 -15.25
C SER A 14 -19.76 24.75 -16.11
N SER A 15 -19.16 24.33 -17.23
CA SER A 15 -19.77 23.35 -18.13
C SER A 15 -19.89 21.98 -17.45
N PRO A 16 -21.09 21.34 -17.47
CA PRO A 16 -21.27 19.99 -16.96
C PRO A 16 -20.34 18.96 -17.64
N GLY A 17 -20.04 19.15 -18.93
CA GLY A 17 -19.13 18.27 -19.68
C GLY A 17 -17.70 18.34 -19.16
N LEU A 18 -17.22 19.53 -18.80
CA LEU A 18 -15.87 19.67 -18.22
C LEU A 18 -15.81 19.04 -16.82
N GLN A 19 -16.84 19.25 -15.99
CA GLN A 19 -16.91 18.69 -14.64
C GLN A 19 -16.91 17.15 -14.67
N LEU A 20 -17.62 16.53 -15.63
CA LEU A 20 -17.60 15.09 -15.81
C LEU A 20 -16.19 14.57 -16.15
N LEU A 21 -15.50 15.22 -17.10
CA LEU A 21 -14.14 14.84 -17.48
C LEU A 21 -13.15 15.01 -16.33
N GLN A 22 -13.29 16.07 -15.53
CA GLN A 22 -12.47 16.28 -14.34
C GLN A 22 -12.67 15.15 -13.33
N ARG A 23 -13.92 14.78 -13.01
CA ARG A 23 -14.21 13.68 -12.08
C ARG A 23 -13.61 12.35 -12.56
N LEU A 24 -13.74 12.04 -13.85
CA LEU A 24 -13.15 10.82 -14.42
C LEU A 24 -11.62 10.82 -14.31
N ARG A 25 -10.99 11.97 -14.60
CA ARG A 25 -9.54 12.15 -14.45
C ARG A 25 -9.09 11.99 -13.00
N ASP A 26 -9.80 12.62 -12.07
CA ASP A 26 -9.46 12.58 -10.65
C ASP A 26 -9.61 11.16 -10.09
N GLU A 27 -10.61 10.41 -10.54
CA GLU A 27 -10.80 9.01 -10.18
C GLU A 27 -9.72 8.10 -10.78
N ALA A 28 -9.31 8.33 -12.03
CA ALA A 28 -8.19 7.63 -12.65
C ALA A 28 -6.87 7.90 -11.90
N HIS A 29 -6.62 9.15 -11.51
CA HIS A 29 -5.46 9.49 -10.67
C HIS A 29 -5.53 8.84 -9.29
N ARG A 30 -6.69 8.88 -8.62
CA ARG A 30 -6.91 8.23 -7.32
C ARG A 30 -6.60 6.74 -7.40
N PHE A 31 -7.09 6.06 -8.44
CA PHE A 31 -6.85 4.64 -8.67
C PHE A 31 -5.36 4.35 -8.90
N ALA A 32 -4.70 5.09 -9.78
CA ALA A 32 -3.28 4.91 -10.09
C ALA A 32 -2.39 5.11 -8.85
N LEU A 33 -2.64 6.19 -8.09
CA LEU A 33 -1.93 6.47 -6.84
C LEU A 33 -2.16 5.37 -5.80
N GLY A 34 -3.41 4.94 -5.62
CA GLY A 34 -3.76 3.85 -4.70
C GLY A 34 -3.07 2.54 -5.06
N TYR A 35 -3.01 2.20 -6.35
CA TYR A 35 -2.32 1.01 -6.84
C TYR A 35 -0.81 1.06 -6.53
N HIS A 36 -0.14 2.17 -6.82
CA HIS A 36 1.28 2.35 -6.52
C HIS A 36 1.58 2.36 -5.02
N GLN A 37 0.70 2.95 -4.20
CA GLN A 37 0.82 2.87 -2.74
C GLN A 37 0.72 1.41 -2.26
N ARG A 38 -0.22 0.63 -2.80
CA ARG A 38 -0.37 -0.80 -2.48
C ARG A 38 0.87 -1.62 -2.85
N ILE A 39 1.45 -1.39 -4.03
CA ILE A 39 2.69 -2.05 -4.45
C ILE A 39 3.85 -1.68 -3.52
N ARG A 40 4.08 -0.39 -3.29
CA ARG A 40 5.17 0.09 -2.43
C ARG A 40 5.05 -0.47 -1.02
N LYS A 41 3.85 -0.45 -0.43
CA LYS A 41 3.58 -1.03 0.89
C LYS A 41 3.99 -2.51 0.97
N ARG A 42 3.75 -3.29 -0.09
CA ARG A 42 4.15 -4.70 -0.18
C ARG A 42 5.67 -4.87 -0.33
N GLN A 43 6.34 -4.01 -1.09
CA GLN A 43 7.79 -4.04 -1.28
C GLN A 43 8.55 -3.63 -0.01
N THR A 44 8.18 -2.52 0.61
CA THR A 44 8.74 -2.07 1.90
C THR A 44 8.60 -3.14 2.97
N PHE A 45 7.49 -3.87 2.95
CA PHE A 45 7.25 -4.98 3.88
C PHE A 45 8.21 -6.14 3.70
N ALA A 46 8.47 -6.56 2.46
CA ALA A 46 9.44 -7.60 2.19
C ALA A 46 10.82 -7.17 2.72
N SER A 47 11.29 -5.99 2.31
CA SER A 47 12.61 -5.48 2.68
C SER A 47 12.84 -5.36 4.20
N ALA A 48 11.86 -4.86 4.96
CA ALA A 48 12.02 -4.68 6.41
C ALA A 48 12.17 -6.02 7.16
N LEU A 49 11.42 -7.05 6.76
CA LEU A 49 11.48 -8.37 7.40
C LEU A 49 12.54 -9.31 6.79
N ASP A 50 13.09 -8.98 5.62
CA ASP A 50 14.17 -9.74 4.99
C ASP A 50 15.48 -9.69 5.78
N THR A 51 15.70 -8.60 6.53
CA THR A 51 16.90 -8.41 7.35
C THR A 51 16.90 -9.19 8.66
N ILE A 52 15.74 -9.73 9.08
CA ILE A 52 15.57 -10.37 10.40
C ILE A 52 15.91 -11.87 10.32
N PRO A 53 16.98 -12.34 10.97
CA PRO A 53 17.35 -13.76 10.95
C PRO A 53 16.25 -14.65 11.54
N GLY A 54 15.92 -15.75 10.85
CA GLY A 54 14.90 -16.70 11.28
C GLY A 54 13.46 -16.36 10.86
N ILE A 55 13.26 -15.24 10.14
CA ILE A 55 11.97 -14.88 9.52
C ILE A 55 12.00 -15.29 8.05
N GLY A 56 11.50 -16.51 7.77
CA GLY A 56 11.34 -17.04 6.41
C GLY A 56 10.07 -16.54 5.71
N PRO A 57 9.90 -16.82 4.39
CA PRO A 57 8.79 -16.32 3.58
C PRO A 57 7.39 -16.71 4.09
N LYS A 58 7.26 -17.84 4.77
CA LYS A 58 5.98 -18.30 5.38
C LYS A 58 5.57 -17.39 6.55
N ARG A 59 6.50 -17.05 7.44
CA ARG A 59 6.27 -16.15 8.59
C ARG A 59 6.02 -14.72 8.14
N LYS A 60 6.77 -14.23 7.13
CA LYS A 60 6.51 -12.92 6.50
C LYS A 60 5.09 -12.81 5.98
N ARG A 61 4.62 -13.81 5.23
CA ARG A 61 3.25 -13.85 4.72
C ARG A 61 2.20 -13.89 5.84
N ALA A 62 2.47 -14.61 6.92
CA ALA A 62 1.57 -14.65 8.08
C ALA A 62 1.47 -13.26 8.75
N LEU A 63 2.61 -12.61 9.01
CA LEU A 63 2.67 -11.26 9.56
C LEU A 63 2.00 -10.24 8.63
N LEU A 64 2.20 -10.34 7.32
CA LEU A 64 1.56 -9.44 6.35
C LEU A 64 0.05 -9.60 6.33
N ARG A 65 -0.44 -10.84 6.39
CA ARG A 65 -1.89 -11.10 6.41
C ARG A 65 -2.53 -10.63 7.71
N HIS A 66 -1.82 -10.70 8.82
CA HIS A 66 -2.35 -10.33 10.13
C HIS A 66 -2.32 -8.82 10.36
N PHE A 67 -1.19 -8.16 10.08
CA PHE A 67 -0.98 -6.74 10.40
C PHE A 67 -1.10 -5.79 9.19
N GLY A 68 -1.02 -6.32 7.97
CA GLY A 68 -1.19 -5.56 6.73
C GLY A 68 -0.07 -4.56 6.38
N SER A 69 0.79 -4.16 7.31
CA SER A 69 1.87 -3.18 7.09
C SER A 69 3.02 -3.31 8.08
N VAL A 70 4.22 -2.85 7.72
CA VAL A 70 5.37 -2.78 8.65
C VAL A 70 5.09 -1.82 9.80
N LYS A 71 4.42 -0.69 9.53
CA LYS A 71 4.04 0.28 10.55
C LYS A 71 3.18 -0.38 11.64
N ALA A 72 2.15 -1.13 11.23
CA ALA A 72 1.29 -1.87 12.16
C ALA A 72 2.07 -2.93 12.95
N ILE A 73 3.06 -3.61 12.35
CA ILE A 73 3.95 -4.54 13.08
C ILE A 73 4.80 -3.79 14.11
N ARG A 74 5.33 -2.61 13.76
CA ARG A 74 6.13 -1.78 14.66
C ARG A 74 5.29 -1.26 15.83
N GLU A 75 4.00 -1.02 15.63
CA GLU A 75 3.08 -0.56 16.67
C GLU A 75 2.55 -1.71 17.55
N ALA A 76 2.32 -2.90 16.98
CA ALA A 76 1.78 -4.07 17.66
C ALA A 76 2.61 -4.49 18.88
N SER A 77 1.97 -4.99 19.94
CA SER A 77 2.66 -5.53 21.11
C SER A 77 3.37 -6.86 20.82
N ILE A 78 4.30 -7.27 21.69
CA ILE A 78 4.98 -8.57 21.56
C ILE A 78 3.96 -9.73 21.59
N GLU A 79 2.93 -9.62 22.43
CA GLU A 79 1.88 -10.63 22.53
C GLU A 79 1.06 -10.73 21.24
N GLU A 80 0.66 -9.60 20.67
CA GLU A 80 -0.03 -9.55 19.38
C GLU A 80 0.83 -10.16 18.27
N LEU A 81 2.12 -9.81 18.20
CA LEU A 81 3.06 -10.38 17.23
C LEU A 81 3.19 -11.91 17.38
N ALA A 82 3.11 -12.43 18.61
CA ALA A 82 3.16 -13.85 18.88
C ALA A 82 1.89 -14.61 18.47
N THR A 83 0.74 -13.93 18.34
CA THR A 83 -0.50 -14.55 17.85
C THR A 83 -0.46 -14.90 16.35
N ALA A 84 0.44 -14.28 15.58
CA ALA A 84 0.57 -14.57 14.17
C ALA A 84 1.02 -16.02 13.92
N LYS A 85 0.43 -16.66 12.91
CA LYS A 85 0.65 -18.09 12.63
C LYS A 85 2.13 -18.45 12.46
N GLY A 86 2.62 -19.34 13.32
CA GLY A 86 4.00 -19.83 13.29
C GLY A 86 5.01 -18.88 13.94
N MET A 87 4.54 -17.88 14.68
CA MET A 87 5.37 -17.03 15.52
C MET A 87 5.52 -17.59 16.94
N THR A 88 6.64 -17.23 17.56
CA THR A 88 6.94 -17.50 18.97
C THR A 88 7.22 -16.18 19.66
N ARG A 89 7.08 -16.14 20.99
CA ARG A 89 7.37 -14.93 21.78
C ARG A 89 8.82 -14.44 21.60
N SER A 90 9.77 -15.37 21.51
CA SER A 90 11.18 -15.05 21.25
C SER A 90 11.41 -14.40 19.88
N LEU A 91 10.71 -14.85 18.84
CA LEU A 91 10.78 -14.22 17.53
C LEU A 91 10.06 -12.88 17.48
N ALA A 92 8.93 -12.75 18.18
CA ALA A 92 8.21 -11.47 18.32
C ALA A 92 9.09 -10.40 18.98
N GLN A 93 9.83 -10.76 20.04
CA GLN A 93 10.84 -9.89 20.66
C GLN A 93 11.95 -9.50 19.69
N LYS A 94 12.49 -10.46 18.91
CA LYS A 94 13.48 -10.16 17.88
C LYS A 94 12.94 -9.19 16.83
N ILE A 95 11.70 -9.37 16.38
CA ILE A 95 11.06 -8.46 15.42
C ILE A 95 11.02 -7.03 15.99
N LYS A 96 10.65 -6.87 17.26
CA LYS A 96 10.64 -5.57 17.95
C LYS A 96 12.00 -4.92 18.13
N GLN A 97 13.08 -5.70 18.15
CA GLN A 97 14.43 -5.17 18.24
C GLN A 97 14.95 -4.68 16.88
N TYR A 98 14.50 -5.29 15.78
CA TYR A 98 14.95 -4.96 14.42
C TYR A 98 14.11 -3.88 13.74
N LEU A 99 12.85 -3.69 14.15
CA LEU A 99 11.92 -2.69 13.61
C LEU A 99 11.79 -1.50 14.54
#